data_AF-A0A0C9U105-F1
#
_entry.id   AF-A0A0C9U105-F1
#
_cell.length_a   1.000
_cell.length_b   1.000
_cell.length_c   1.000
_cell.angle_alpha   90.00
_cell.angle_beta   90.00
_cell.angle_gamma   90.00
#
_symmetry.space_group_name_H-M   'P 1'
#
loop_
_entity.id
_entity.type
_entity.pdbx_description
1 polymer ?
#
loop_
_entity_poly.entity_id
_entity_poly.type
_entity_poly.pdbx_seq_one_letter_code
_entity_poly.pdbx_strand_id
1 'polypeptide(L)'
;MAAQRRSTWNSQEEAAAGFKKSPFFAAWDPTVLDKYIQYAIAPNPGGPEGSVMLKMSGVQECIVFLDHPTSHETWFLLPRLNPRIDLFYILSGKDTSVVGGERASRETVWRRRGKVSNVVLPVGHLIPQEAPEEFAKLVVDFLVQKYVNISKAAV
;
A
#
# COMPACT_ATOMS: atom_id res chain seq x y z
N MET A 1 -13.69 -8.01 -11.06
CA MET A 1 -12.36 -8.59 -10.72
C MET A 1 -11.27 -7.79 -11.45
N ALA A 2 -10.04 -7.68 -10.94
CA ALA A 2 -9.00 -6.81 -11.55
C ALA A 2 -8.73 -7.11 -13.04
N ALA A 3 -8.80 -8.37 -13.47
CA ALA A 3 -8.70 -8.78 -14.87
C ALA A 3 -9.75 -8.18 -15.82
N GLN A 4 -10.90 -7.74 -15.29
CA GLN A 4 -11.99 -7.14 -16.06
C GLN A 4 -11.91 -5.61 -16.08
N ARG A 5 -10.97 -5.01 -15.35
CA ARG A 5 -10.82 -3.55 -15.34
C ARG A 5 -10.31 -3.08 -16.69
N ARG A 6 -10.82 -1.93 -17.12
CA ARG A 6 -10.32 -1.23 -18.29
C ARG A 6 -8.82 -0.96 -18.10
N SER A 7 -8.02 -1.35 -19.09
CA SER A 7 -6.56 -1.21 -19.07
C SER A 7 -6.00 -0.46 -20.27
N THR A 8 -6.87 0.01 -21.18
CA THR A 8 -6.50 0.73 -22.41
C THR A 8 -7.39 1.95 -22.65
N TRP A 9 -6.81 3.00 -23.25
CA TRP A 9 -7.47 4.27 -23.58
C TRP A 9 -6.95 4.81 -24.91
N ASN A 10 -7.72 5.70 -25.54
CA ASN A 10 -7.34 6.30 -26.82
C ASN A 10 -6.25 7.38 -26.65
N SER A 11 -6.10 7.94 -25.45
CA SER A 11 -5.03 8.88 -25.13
C SER A 11 -4.74 8.91 -23.63
N GLN A 12 -3.63 9.55 -23.24
CA GLN A 12 -3.25 9.73 -21.85
C GLN A 12 -4.21 10.67 -21.10
N GLU A 13 -4.77 11.67 -21.77
CA GLU A 13 -5.73 12.61 -21.21
C GLU A 13 -7.06 11.92 -20.90
N GLU A 14 -7.53 11.03 -21.78
CA GLU A 14 -8.74 10.23 -21.53
C GLU A 14 -8.56 9.35 -20.30
N ALA A 15 -7.40 8.68 -20.19
CA ALA A 15 -7.06 7.85 -19.05
C ALA A 15 -7.06 8.68 -17.76
N ALA A 16 -6.35 9.81 -17.74
CA ALA A 16 -6.28 10.72 -16.62
C ALA A 16 -7.65 11.22 -16.16
N ALA A 17 -8.52 11.60 -17.10
CA ALA A 17 -9.89 12.02 -16.80
C ALA A 17 -10.71 10.87 -16.18
N GLY A 18 -10.52 9.65 -16.65
CA GLY A 18 -11.15 8.45 -16.09
C GLY A 18 -10.70 8.17 -14.66
N PHE A 19 -9.39 8.22 -14.39
CA PHE A 19 -8.83 8.03 -13.04
C PHE A 19 -9.37 9.07 -12.06
N LYS A 20 -9.37 10.35 -12.44
CA LYS A 20 -9.84 11.46 -11.58
C LYS A 20 -11.35 11.42 -11.29
N LYS A 21 -12.15 10.82 -12.17
CA LYS A 21 -13.61 10.65 -11.97
C LYS A 21 -13.98 9.42 -11.14
N SER A 22 -13.06 8.48 -10.97
CA SER A 22 -13.34 7.19 -10.33
C SER A 22 -13.43 7.36 -8.80
N PRO A 23 -14.54 6.93 -8.15
CA PRO A 23 -14.68 6.99 -6.70
C PRO A 23 -13.58 6.26 -5.92
N PHE A 24 -12.98 5.23 -6.52
CA PHE A 24 -11.89 4.48 -5.89
C PHE A 24 -10.65 5.35 -5.65
N PHE A 25 -10.30 6.21 -6.60
CA PHE A 25 -9.13 7.09 -6.49
C PHE A 25 -9.45 8.40 -5.77
N ALA A 26 -10.71 8.68 -5.47
CA ALA A 26 -11.13 9.91 -4.80
C ALA A 26 -10.56 10.04 -3.37
N ALA A 27 -10.21 8.93 -2.73
CA ALA A 27 -9.58 8.92 -1.41
C ALA A 27 -8.07 9.16 -1.46
N TRP A 28 -7.43 9.04 -2.63
CA TRP A 28 -5.98 9.18 -2.75
C TRP A 28 -5.58 10.65 -2.65
N ASP A 29 -4.38 10.87 -2.12
CA ASP A 29 -3.73 12.17 -2.22
C ASP A 29 -3.57 12.58 -3.70
N PRO A 30 -3.94 13.81 -4.09
CA PRO A 30 -3.89 14.25 -5.47
C PRO A 30 -2.50 14.13 -6.10
N THR A 31 -1.44 14.37 -5.33
CA THR A 31 -0.06 14.28 -5.83
C THR A 31 0.31 12.82 -6.11
N VAL A 32 -0.14 11.87 -5.28
CA VAL A 32 0.07 10.43 -5.51
C VAL A 32 -0.71 9.99 -6.75
N LEU A 33 -1.96 10.43 -6.91
CA LEU A 33 -2.77 10.09 -8.08
C LEU A 33 -2.15 10.64 -9.38
N ASP A 34 -1.67 11.89 -9.38
CA ASP A 34 -1.01 12.46 -10.55
C ASP A 34 0.28 11.68 -10.91
N LYS A 35 1.07 11.27 -9.91
CA LYS A 35 2.23 10.40 -10.12
C LYS A 35 1.83 9.03 -10.65
N TYR A 36 0.75 8.45 -10.13
CA TYR A 36 0.23 7.18 -10.63
C TYR A 36 -0.15 7.29 -12.11
N ILE A 37 -0.91 8.32 -12.50
CA ILE A 37 -1.28 8.56 -13.90
C ILE A 37 -0.04 8.75 -14.78
N GLN A 38 0.96 9.50 -14.30
CA GLN A 38 2.20 9.76 -15.02
C GLN A 38 3.01 8.47 -15.27
N TYR A 39 3.10 7.59 -14.29
CA TYR A 39 4.03 6.46 -14.32
C TYR A 39 3.40 5.10 -14.56
N ALA A 40 2.10 4.92 -14.34
CA ALA A 40 1.41 3.64 -14.54
C ALA A 40 1.02 3.39 -16.00
N ILE A 41 1.04 4.43 -16.86
CA ILE A 41 0.60 4.37 -18.26
C ILE A 41 1.80 4.31 -19.20
N ALA A 42 1.67 3.59 -20.32
CA ALA A 42 2.63 3.51 -21.40
C ALA A 42 1.93 3.53 -22.78
N PRO A 43 2.64 3.84 -23.88
CA PRO A 43 2.11 3.65 -25.23
C PRO A 43 1.61 2.21 -25.42
N ASN A 44 0.52 2.04 -26.17
CA ASN A 44 -0.06 0.73 -26.49
C ASN A 44 0.35 0.30 -27.91
N PRO A 45 1.38 -0.56 -28.08
CA PRO A 45 1.89 -0.91 -29.40
C PRO A 45 0.91 -1.74 -30.24
N GLY A 46 -0.05 -2.41 -29.59
CA GLY A 46 -1.05 -3.24 -30.26
C GLY A 46 -2.39 -2.53 -30.51
N GLY A 47 -2.49 -1.24 -30.16
CA GLY A 47 -3.70 -0.45 -30.32
C GLY A 47 -3.62 0.57 -31.46
N PRO A 48 -4.66 1.41 -31.60
CA PRO A 48 -4.63 2.57 -32.49
C PRO A 48 -3.47 3.50 -32.18
N GLU A 49 -3.03 4.29 -33.18
CA GLU A 49 -2.02 5.33 -32.97
C GLU A 49 -2.44 6.31 -31.85
N GLY A 50 -1.48 6.66 -30.99
CA GLY A 50 -1.72 7.51 -29.82
C GLY A 50 -2.41 6.82 -28.64
N SER A 51 -2.89 5.58 -28.81
CA SER A 51 -3.49 4.83 -27.71
C SER A 51 -2.48 4.43 -26.64
N VAL A 52 -2.97 4.31 -25.41
CA VAL A 52 -2.17 4.03 -24.21
C VAL A 52 -2.75 2.87 -23.42
N MET A 53 -1.93 2.25 -22.59
CA MET A 53 -2.31 1.14 -21.73
C MET A 53 -1.65 1.21 -20.35
N LEU A 54 -2.23 0.50 -19.37
CA LEU A 54 -1.56 0.26 -18.10
C LEU A 54 -0.32 -0.61 -18.30
N LYS A 55 0.77 -0.26 -17.62
CA LYS A 55 1.98 -1.10 -17.50
C LYS A 55 1.68 -2.38 -16.71
N MET A 56 0.83 -2.28 -15.70
CA MET A 56 0.31 -3.44 -14.97
C MET A 56 -0.97 -3.92 -15.64
N SER A 57 -0.91 -5.07 -16.33
CA SER A 57 -2.11 -5.69 -16.89
C SER A 57 -3.04 -6.17 -15.76
N GLY A 58 -4.35 -6.21 -16.03
CA GLY A 58 -5.32 -6.74 -15.06
C GLY A 58 -5.07 -8.21 -14.69
N VAL A 59 -4.46 -9.00 -15.59
CA VAL A 59 -4.05 -10.38 -15.29
C VAL A 59 -2.89 -10.39 -14.29
N GLN A 60 -1.85 -9.58 -14.50
CA GLN A 60 -0.73 -9.47 -13.55
C GLN A 60 -1.20 -8.95 -12.18
N GLU A 61 -2.10 -7.96 -12.16
CA GLU A 61 -2.73 -7.50 -10.92
C GLU A 61 -3.50 -8.63 -10.23
N CYS A 62 -4.26 -9.45 -10.97
CA CYS A 62 -4.98 -10.59 -10.39
C CYS A 62 -4.05 -11.65 -9.79
N ILE A 63 -2.90 -11.91 -10.40
CA ILE A 63 -1.99 -13.00 -9.98
C ILE A 63 -1.56 -12.83 -8.52
N VAL A 64 -1.35 -11.59 -8.05
CA VAL A 64 -0.92 -11.34 -6.66
C VAL A 64 -1.95 -11.77 -5.61
N PHE A 65 -3.21 -11.94 -6.01
CA PHE A 65 -4.30 -12.37 -5.14
C PHE A 65 -4.57 -13.88 -5.21
N LEU A 66 -3.90 -14.62 -6.09
CA LEU A 66 -4.13 -16.06 -6.25
C LEU A 66 -3.40 -16.89 -5.17
N ASP A 67 -2.33 -16.35 -4.60
CA ASP A 67 -1.50 -17.06 -3.62
C ASP A 67 -1.94 -16.80 -2.18
N HIS A 68 -2.85 -17.64 -1.69
CA HIS A 68 -3.32 -17.60 -0.30
C HIS A 68 -2.36 -18.26 0.72
N PRO A 69 -1.75 -19.44 0.45
CA PRO A 69 -0.94 -20.13 1.45
C PRO A 69 0.24 -19.31 1.98
N THR A 70 0.94 -18.59 1.11
CA THR A 70 2.14 -17.83 1.50
C THR A 70 1.84 -16.73 2.50
N SER A 71 0.66 -16.08 2.42
CA SER A 71 0.23 -15.10 3.41
C SER A 71 0.06 -15.73 4.79
N HIS A 72 -0.56 -16.91 4.88
CA HIS A 72 -0.73 -17.61 6.15
C HIS A 72 0.59 -18.13 6.72
N GLU A 73 1.46 -18.67 5.87
CA GLU A 73 2.77 -19.16 6.27
C GLU A 73 3.64 -18.02 6.82
N THR A 74 3.61 -16.85 6.19
CA THR A 74 4.34 -15.65 6.65
C THR A 74 3.94 -15.28 8.09
N TRP A 75 2.63 -15.25 8.39
CA TRP A 75 2.17 -15.03 9.76
C TRP A 75 2.62 -16.15 10.70
N PHE A 76 2.56 -17.42 10.28
CA PHE A 76 3.00 -18.54 11.10
C PHE A 76 4.49 -18.49 11.45
N LEU A 77 5.33 -18.07 10.52
CA LEU A 77 6.77 -17.97 10.68
C LEU A 77 7.22 -16.67 11.38
N LEU A 78 6.36 -15.67 11.51
CA LEU A 78 6.70 -14.38 12.11
C LEU A 78 7.37 -14.47 13.50
N PRO A 79 7.00 -15.39 14.42
CA PRO A 79 7.70 -15.56 15.70
C PRO A 79 9.15 -16.04 15.56
N ARG A 80 9.53 -16.62 14.41
CA ARG A 80 10.89 -17.10 14.12
C ARG A 80 11.80 -16.01 13.51
N LEU A 81 11.25 -14.83 13.21
CA LEU A 81 12.03 -13.72 12.68
C LEU A 81 13.16 -13.36 13.65
N ASN A 82 14.35 -13.06 13.11
CA ASN A 82 15.52 -12.73 13.91
C ASN A 82 15.19 -11.64 14.95
N PRO A 83 15.46 -11.87 16.26
CA PRO A 83 15.11 -10.92 17.32
C PRO A 83 15.68 -9.50 17.15
N ARG A 84 16.74 -9.33 16.34
CA ARG A 84 17.36 -8.03 16.03
C ARG A 84 16.52 -7.16 15.09
N ILE A 85 15.58 -7.75 14.36
CA ILE A 85 14.68 -7.03 13.45
C ILE A 85 13.55 -6.45 14.30
N ASP A 86 13.15 -5.21 14.06
CA ASP A 86 12.02 -4.58 14.75
C ASP A 86 10.85 -4.56 13.77
N LEU A 87 9.63 -4.81 14.26
CA LEU A 87 8.42 -4.70 13.46
C LEU A 87 7.63 -3.48 13.87
N PHE A 88 7.20 -2.71 12.87
CA PHE A 88 6.33 -1.56 13.05
C PHE A 88 5.18 -1.65 12.06
N TYR A 89 3.96 -1.75 12.60
CA TYR A 89 2.74 -1.84 11.80
C TYR A 89 2.02 -0.49 11.78
N ILE A 90 1.72 0.01 10.58
CA ILE A 90 0.88 1.18 10.37
C ILE A 90 -0.45 0.67 9.81
N LEU A 91 -1.52 0.83 10.57
CA LEU A 91 -2.81 0.18 10.32
C LEU A 91 -3.89 1.20 9.95
N SER A 92 -4.82 0.76 9.10
CA SER A 92 -6.02 1.52 8.73
C SER A 92 -7.06 1.44 9.84
N GLY A 93 -7.59 2.60 10.23
CA GLY A 93 -8.65 2.74 11.22
C GLY A 93 -10.05 2.90 10.62
N LYS A 94 -10.17 3.21 9.31
CA LYS A 94 -11.49 3.33 8.65
C LYS A 94 -12.07 1.98 8.25
N ASP A 95 -11.22 1.05 7.83
CA ASP A 95 -11.63 -0.27 7.39
C ASP A 95 -10.55 -1.32 7.67
N THR A 96 -10.96 -2.43 8.27
CA THR A 96 -10.11 -3.60 8.55
C THR A 96 -10.56 -4.84 7.76
N SER A 97 -11.64 -4.75 6.97
CA SER A 97 -12.20 -5.88 6.22
C SER A 97 -11.18 -6.51 5.27
N VAL A 98 -10.37 -5.68 4.62
CA VAL A 98 -9.31 -6.10 3.67
C VAL A 98 -8.24 -6.96 4.35
N VAL A 99 -8.03 -6.80 5.66
CA VAL A 99 -7.03 -7.55 6.45
C VAL A 99 -7.67 -8.63 7.34
N GLY A 100 -8.92 -9.03 7.06
CA GLY A 100 -9.63 -10.07 7.80
C GLY A 100 -10.37 -9.57 9.05
N GLY A 101 -10.51 -8.25 9.21
CA GLY A 101 -11.25 -7.62 10.29
C GLY A 101 -10.41 -7.36 11.54
N GLU A 102 -11.05 -6.74 12.54
CA GLU A 102 -10.38 -6.31 13.77
C GLU A 102 -9.77 -7.47 14.55
N ARG A 103 -10.49 -8.59 14.66
CA ARG A 103 -10.00 -9.78 15.36
C ARG A 103 -8.72 -10.32 14.71
N ALA A 104 -8.74 -10.54 13.40
CA ALA A 104 -7.58 -11.04 12.66
C ALA A 104 -6.40 -10.06 12.75
N SER A 105 -6.67 -8.75 12.68
CA SER A 105 -5.64 -7.71 12.83
C SER A 105 -4.97 -7.77 14.20
N ARG A 106 -5.74 -7.89 15.28
CA ARG A 106 -5.20 -8.01 16.65
C ARG A 106 -4.35 -9.27 16.82
N GLU A 107 -4.80 -10.40 16.28
CA GLU A 107 -4.09 -11.68 16.37
C GLU A 107 -2.80 -11.71 15.53
N THR A 108 -2.77 -10.99 14.40
CA THR A 108 -1.62 -10.99 13.47
C THR A 108 -0.55 -9.97 13.85
N VAL A 109 -0.93 -8.72 14.16
CA VAL A 109 0.00 -7.62 14.50
C VAL A 109 0.84 -7.95 15.74
N TRP A 110 0.25 -8.63 16.72
CA TRP A 110 0.92 -9.00 17.97
C TRP A 110 1.41 -10.46 18.00
N ARG A 111 1.42 -11.14 16.85
CA ARG A 111 1.81 -12.55 16.77
C ARG A 111 3.25 -12.79 17.18
N ARG A 112 4.14 -11.82 16.92
CA ARG A 112 5.51 -11.82 17.44
C ARG A 112 5.58 -11.06 18.76
N ARG A 113 6.32 -11.61 19.73
CA ARG A 113 6.67 -10.92 20.98
C ARG A 113 7.97 -10.13 20.85
N GLY A 114 8.17 -9.15 21.73
CA GLY A 114 9.42 -8.39 21.83
C GLY A 114 9.34 -7.06 21.07
N LYS A 115 10.28 -6.82 20.15
CA LYS A 115 10.43 -5.54 19.41
C LYS A 115 9.37 -5.36 18.33
N VAL A 116 8.13 -5.17 18.75
CA VAL A 116 6.95 -4.98 17.90
C VAL A 116 6.17 -3.77 18.40
N SER A 117 5.76 -2.91 17.48
CA SER A 117 4.94 -1.73 17.76
C SER A 117 3.92 -1.53 16.64
N ASN A 118 2.87 -0.76 16.91
CA ASN A 118 1.91 -0.36 15.88
C ASN A 118 1.28 1.00 16.17
N VAL A 119 0.72 1.59 15.12
CA VAL A 119 -0.12 2.79 15.16
C VAL A 119 -1.32 2.57 14.24
N VAL A 120 -2.45 3.17 14.57
CA VAL A 120 -3.66 3.17 13.75
C VAL A 120 -3.90 4.60 13.26
N LEU A 121 -4.01 4.78 11.94
CA LEU A 121 -4.35 6.05 11.32
C LEU A 121 -5.83 6.07 10.94
N PRO A 122 -6.54 7.21 11.06
CA PRO A 122 -7.95 7.32 10.70
C PRO A 122 -8.15 7.45 9.17
N VAL A 123 -7.46 6.62 8.39
CA VAL A 123 -7.52 6.57 6.91
C VAL A 123 -7.88 5.15 6.46
N GLY A 124 -8.13 4.99 5.16
CA GLY A 124 -8.45 3.70 4.56
C GLY A 124 -7.22 2.81 4.39
N HIS A 125 -7.43 1.66 3.75
CA HIS A 125 -6.43 0.60 3.65
C HIS A 125 -5.19 1.01 2.85
N LEU A 126 -5.33 1.89 1.87
CA LEU A 126 -4.25 2.31 0.98
C LEU A 126 -3.46 3.48 1.58
N ILE A 127 -2.94 3.29 2.79
CA ILE A 127 -2.33 4.34 3.62
C ILE A 127 -1.26 5.16 2.86
N PRO A 128 -0.28 4.55 2.15
CA PRO A 128 0.73 5.32 1.42
C PRO A 128 0.14 6.16 0.27
N GLN A 129 -1.05 5.82 -0.21
CA GLN A 129 -1.75 6.54 -1.27
C GLN A 129 -2.72 7.60 -0.72
N GLU A 130 -3.40 7.33 0.40
CA GLU A 130 -4.38 8.23 0.99
C GLU A 130 -3.78 9.30 1.89
N ALA A 131 -2.69 8.97 2.62
CA ALA A 131 -2.03 9.86 3.58
C ALA A 131 -0.50 9.71 3.51
N PRO A 132 0.12 10.08 2.37
CA PRO A 132 1.54 9.86 2.12
C PRO A 132 2.45 10.61 3.11
N GLU A 133 2.08 11.82 3.52
CA GLU A 133 2.88 12.63 4.44
C GLU A 133 2.90 12.04 5.85
N GLU A 134 1.73 11.69 6.39
CA GLU A 134 1.62 11.03 7.70
C GLU A 134 2.32 9.67 7.70
N PHE A 135 2.15 8.89 6.63
CA PHE A 135 2.85 7.62 6.46
C PHE A 135 4.36 7.83 6.48
N ALA A 136 4.88 8.76 5.67
CA ALA A 136 6.30 9.05 5.59
C ALA A 136 6.86 9.52 6.94
N LYS A 137 6.14 10.40 7.64
CA LYS A 137 6.53 10.88 8.97
C LYS A 137 6.67 9.72 9.96
N LEU A 138 5.70 8.82 10.03
CA LEU A 138 5.76 7.67 10.92
C LEU A 138 6.95 6.75 10.64
N VAL A 139 7.26 6.53 9.35
CA VAL A 139 8.43 5.75 8.94
C VAL A 139 9.73 6.45 9.35
N VAL A 140 9.84 7.75 9.10
CA VAL A 140 11.01 8.55 9.49
C VAL A 140 11.18 8.56 11.01
N ASP A 141 10.13 8.83 11.77
CA ASP A 141 10.16 8.86 13.24
C ASP A 141 10.61 7.51 13.80
N PHE A 142 10.10 6.40 13.27
CA PHE A 142 10.51 5.05 13.65
C PHE A 142 12.01 4.80 13.37
N LEU A 143 12.49 5.19 12.18
CA LEU A 143 13.89 5.01 11.81
C LEU A 143 14.83 5.90 12.62
N VAL A 144 14.46 7.16 12.85
CA VAL A 144 15.23 8.11 13.66
C VAL A 144 15.31 7.62 15.10
N GLN A 145 14.19 7.26 15.72
CA GLN A 145 14.18 6.72 17.08
C GLN A 145 15.07 5.47 17.22
N LYS A 146 15.12 4.64 16.17
CA LYS A 146 15.87 3.38 16.21
C LYS A 146 17.37 3.55 15.98
N TYR A 147 17.76 4.41 15.04
CA TYR A 147 19.15 4.46 14.55
C TYR A 147 19.87 5.76 14.88
N VAL A 148 19.15 6.83 15.20
CA VAL A 148 19.73 8.09 15.63
C VAL A 148 19.66 8.13 17.15
N ASN A 149 20.82 7.89 17.79
CA ASN A 149 20.97 8.19 19.20
C ASN A 149 20.89 9.70 19.39
N ILE A 150 19.69 10.23 19.62
CA ILE A 150 19.54 11.52 20.27
C ILE A 150 19.95 11.26 21.72
N SER A 151 21.21 11.53 22.05
CA SER A 151 21.66 11.59 23.43
C SER A 151 20.67 12.47 24.19
N LYS A 152 19.81 11.86 25.02
CA LYS A 152 19.01 12.63 25.96
C LYS A 152 20.02 13.38 26.81
N ALA A 153 20.14 14.69 26.62
CA ALA A 153 20.83 15.54 27.56
C ALA A 153 20.16 15.27 28.91
N ALA A 154 20.94 14.74 29.85
CA ALA A 154 20.50 14.55 31.22
C ALA A 154 20.08 15.92 31.76
N VAL A 155 18.82 16.02 32.19
CA VAL A 155 18.31 17.12 33.02
C VAL A 155 18.36 16.63 34.46
#